data_AF-A0A1F5A4U9-F1
#
_entry.id   AF-A0A1F5A4U9-F1
#
_cell.length_a   1.000
_cell.length_b   1.000
_cell.length_c   1.000
_cell.angle_alpha   90.00
_cell.angle_beta   90.00
_cell.angle_gamma   90.00
#
_symmetry.space_group_name_H-M   'P 1'
#
loop_
_entity.id
_entity.type
_entity.pdbx_description
1 polymer ?
#
loop_
_entity_poly.entity_id
_entity_poly.type
_entity_poly.pdbx_seq_one_letter_code
_entity_poly.pdbx_strand_id
1 'polypeptide(L)'
;MTNAGISYHAIDWSLVPRTEHKGETGTSFWRTQQYGGLRIRIVEYSAGYVADHWCQKGHIVHCLEGEFVSEEESGEKTVMTKG
;
A
#
# COMPACT_ATOMS: atom_id res chain seq x y z
N MET A 1 5.79 32.75 1.74
CA MET A 1 6.32 31.42 1.41
C MET A 1 5.35 30.39 1.97
N THR A 2 4.54 29.78 1.12
CA THR A 2 3.67 28.66 1.52
C THR A 2 4.57 27.49 1.84
N ASN A 3 4.60 27.06 3.10
CA ASN A 3 5.34 25.88 3.50
C ASN A 3 4.66 24.67 2.85
N ALA A 4 5.15 24.25 1.68
CA ALA A 4 4.62 23.11 0.92
C ALA A 4 5.02 21.75 1.54
N GLY A 5 5.24 21.73 2.86
CA GLY A 5 5.62 20.56 3.64
C GLY A 5 4.41 19.88 4.27
N ILE A 6 4.53 18.59 4.52
CA ILE A 6 3.54 17.83 5.29
C ILE A 6 3.82 18.14 6.78
N SER A 7 2.85 18.77 7.46
CA SER A 7 2.94 19.02 8.90
C SER A 7 2.88 17.70 9.68
N TYR A 8 3.33 17.68 10.94
CA TYR A 8 3.17 16.51 11.80
C TYR A 8 1.69 16.07 11.89
N HIS A 9 1.43 14.79 11.64
CA HIS A 9 0.12 14.17 11.79
C HIS A 9 0.29 12.77 12.39
N ALA A 10 -0.38 12.52 13.51
CA ALA A 10 -0.59 11.15 14.01
C ALA A 10 -1.81 10.54 13.30
N ILE A 11 -1.69 9.30 12.85
CA ILE A 11 -2.78 8.58 12.20
C ILE A 11 -3.21 7.44 13.12
N ASP A 12 -4.44 7.51 13.65
CA ASP A 12 -5.11 6.35 14.22
C ASP A 12 -5.79 5.57 13.09
N TRP A 13 -5.12 4.51 12.63
CA TRP A 13 -5.61 3.68 11.54
C TRP A 13 -6.92 2.97 11.86
N SER A 14 -7.30 2.79 13.12
CA SER A 14 -8.57 2.15 13.48
C SER A 14 -9.78 2.97 13.01
N LEU A 15 -9.62 4.30 12.96
CA LEU A 15 -10.65 5.27 12.56
C LEU A 15 -10.72 5.51 11.04
N VAL A 16 -9.70 5.12 10.28
CA VAL A 16 -9.65 5.32 8.82
C VAL A 16 -10.49 4.25 8.12
N PRO A 17 -11.52 4.58 7.31
CA PRO A 17 -12.39 3.58 6.70
C PRO A 17 -11.65 2.48 5.94
N ARG A 18 -12.05 1.22 6.17
CA ARG A 18 -11.55 0.04 5.44
C ARG A 18 -12.34 -0.09 4.15
N THR A 19 -11.63 -0.17 3.03
CA THR A 19 -12.19 -0.36 1.68
C THR A 19 -11.69 -1.68 1.10
N GLU A 20 -12.54 -2.37 0.36
CA GLU A 20 -12.24 -3.65 -0.27
C GLU A 20 -11.83 -3.45 -1.73
N HIS A 21 -10.75 -4.12 -2.15
CA HIS A 21 -10.22 -4.08 -3.52
C HIS A 21 -9.92 -5.51 -3.97
N LYS A 22 -10.62 -5.98 -5.00
CA LYS A 22 -10.41 -7.31 -5.58
C LYS A 22 -9.12 -7.33 -6.39
N GLY A 23 -8.47 -8.48 -6.40
CA GLY A 23 -7.38 -8.80 -7.31
C GLY A 23 -7.85 -9.79 -8.37
N GLU A 24 -6.93 -10.28 -9.21
CA GLU A 24 -7.20 -11.42 -10.08
C GLU A 24 -7.58 -12.64 -9.24
N THR A 25 -6.87 -12.82 -8.13
CA THR A 25 -7.19 -13.76 -7.06
C THR A 25 -7.13 -13.07 -5.71
N GLY A 26 -7.86 -13.60 -4.74
CA GLY A 26 -7.90 -13.05 -3.39
C GLY A 26 -8.52 -11.66 -3.31
N THR A 27 -8.24 -10.95 -2.21
CA THR A 27 -8.78 -9.63 -1.92
C THR A 27 -7.78 -8.86 -1.07
N SER A 28 -7.74 -7.55 -1.27
CA SER A 28 -6.96 -6.64 -0.44
C SER A 28 -7.89 -5.64 0.25
N PHE A 29 -7.50 -5.23 1.46
CA PHE A 29 -8.27 -4.29 2.25
C PHE A 29 -7.40 -3.10 2.64
N TRP A 30 -7.85 -1.91 2.27
CA TRP A 30 -7.04 -0.71 2.33
C TRP A 30 -7.64 0.27 3.32
N ARG A 31 -6.78 0.90 4.10
CA ARG A 31 -7.06 2.15 4.81
C ARG A 31 -6.13 3.19 4.22
N THR A 32 -6.68 4.28 3.68
CA THR A 32 -5.92 5.25 2.87
C THR A 32 -6.06 6.66 3.42
N GLN A 33 -4.93 7.36 3.55
CA GLN A 33 -4.85 8.79 3.81
C GLN A 33 -4.21 9.50 2.61
N GLN A 34 -4.80 10.62 2.19
CA GLN A 34 -4.34 11.40 1.06
C GLN A 34 -3.87 12.78 1.53
N TYR A 35 -2.62 13.11 1.20
CA TYR A 35 -2.02 14.42 1.39
C TYR A 35 -1.59 14.95 0.01
N GLY A 36 -1.27 16.24 -0.08
CA GLY A 36 -0.86 16.87 -1.34
C GLY A 36 0.36 16.15 -1.95
N GLY A 37 0.12 15.35 -2.99
CA GLY A 37 1.15 14.54 -3.67
C GLY A 37 1.56 13.23 -2.98
N LEU A 38 1.15 12.97 -1.73
CA LEU A 38 1.50 11.76 -0.99
C LEU A 38 0.25 10.95 -0.62
N ARG A 39 0.25 9.66 -0.97
CA ARG A 39 -0.77 8.69 -0.56
C ARG A 39 -0.13 7.68 0.38
N ILE A 40 -0.60 7.61 1.62
CA ILE A 40 -0.16 6.62 2.62
C ILE A 40 -1.30 5.64 2.83
N ARG A 41 -0.97 4.35 2.84
CA ARG A 41 -1.96 3.28 3.05
C ARG A 41 -1.40 2.16 3.92
N ILE A 42 -2.25 1.61 4.78
CA ILE A 42 -2.08 0.26 5.32
C ILE A 42 -2.92 -0.67 4.45
N VAL A 43 -2.29 -1.74 3.98
CA VAL A 43 -2.93 -2.74 3.13
C VAL A 43 -2.77 -4.12 3.78
N GLU A 44 -3.89 -4.81 3.88
CA GLU A 44 -3.96 -6.22 4.28
C GLU A 44 -4.33 -7.04 3.04
N TYR A 45 -3.53 -8.05 2.74
CA TYR A 45 -3.77 -8.95 1.61
C TYR A 45 -4.25 -10.30 2.13
N SER A 46 -5.28 -10.88 1.50
CA SER A 46 -5.62 -12.28 1.73
C SER A 46 -4.53 -13.20 1.17
N ALA A 47 -4.42 -14.42 1.71
CA ALA A 47 -3.57 -15.45 1.11
C ALA A 47 -3.92 -15.66 -0.37
N GLY A 48 -2.88 -15.75 -1.21
CA GLY A 48 -3.03 -15.91 -2.66
C GLY A 48 -3.56 -14.68 -3.39
N TYR A 49 -3.53 -13.49 -2.78
CA TYR A 49 -3.87 -12.25 -3.49
C TYR A 49 -2.89 -11.98 -4.64
N VAL A 50 -3.42 -11.62 -5.81
CA VAL A 50 -2.67 -11.16 -6.98
C VAL A 50 -3.30 -9.87 -7.48
N ALA A 51 -2.49 -8.80 -7.62
CA ALA A 51 -2.98 -7.52 -8.12
C ALA A 51 -3.43 -7.63 -9.59
N ASP A 52 -4.46 -6.87 -9.95
CA ASP A 52 -5.10 -6.89 -11.29
C ASP A 52 -4.60 -5.79 -12.24
N HIS A 53 -3.56 -5.04 -11.85
CA HIS A 53 -3.02 -3.96 -12.66
C HIS A 53 -1.56 -3.62 -12.33
N TRP A 54 -0.89 -3.02 -13.30
CA TRP A 54 0.41 -2.37 -13.14
C TRP A 54 0.25 -0.91 -12.71
N CYS A 55 1.10 -0.45 -11.81
CA CYS A 55 1.08 0.94 -11.36
C CYS A 55 2.45 1.59 -11.56
N GLN A 56 2.50 2.60 -12.44
CA GLN A 56 3.72 3.35 -12.75
C GLN A 56 4.05 4.43 -11.71
N LYS A 57 3.24 4.58 -10.66
CA LYS A 57 3.57 5.48 -9.54
C LYS A 57 4.71 4.86 -8.73
N GLY A 58 5.63 5.68 -8.24
CA GLY A 58 6.65 5.22 -7.30
C GLY A 58 6.02 4.66 -6.01
N HIS A 59 6.56 3.56 -5.51
CA HIS A 59 6.12 2.93 -4.26
C HIS A 59 7.31 2.79 -3.30
N ILE A 60 7.05 3.07 -2.02
CA ILE A 60 7.92 2.66 -0.91
C ILE A 60 7.06 1.72 -0.07
N VAL A 61 7.59 0.54 0.24
CA VAL A 61 6.84 -0.51 0.93
C VAL A 61 7.64 -1.00 2.13
N HIS A 62 6.94 -1.17 3.25
CA HIS A 62 7.45 -1.78 4.47
C HIS A 62 6.47 -2.87 4.88
N CYS A 63 6.97 -4.09 5.11
CA CYS A 63 6.13 -5.22 5.43
C CYS A 63 5.92 -5.26 6.96
N LEU A 64 4.69 -4.98 7.39
CA LEU A 64 4.36 -4.94 8.83
C LEU A 64 4.26 -6.36 9.41
N GLU A 65 3.73 -7.30 8.63
CA GLU A 65 3.50 -8.69 9.01
C GLU A 65 3.31 -9.57 7.78
N GLY A 66 3.62 -10.87 7.92
CA GLY A 66 3.52 -11.85 6.85
C GLY A 66 4.64 -11.72 5.81
N GLU A 67 4.32 -12.10 4.59
CA GLU A 67 5.21 -12.02 3.44
C GLU A 67 4.41 -11.84 2.14
N PHE A 68 5.05 -11.25 1.13
CA PHE A 68 4.52 -11.15 -0.23
C PHE A 68 5.66 -11.00 -1.24
N VAL A 69 5.34 -11.23 -2.51
CA VAL A 69 6.24 -10.93 -3.63
C VAL A 69 5.74 -9.66 -4.32
N SER A 70 6.60 -8.66 -4.46
CA SER A 70 6.36 -7.54 -5.36
C SER A 70 6.99 -7.86 -6.71
N GLU A 71 6.20 -7.79 -7.77
CA GLU A 71 6.67 -7.95 -9.14
C GLU A 71 6.56 -6.61 -9.86
N GLU A 72 7.58 -6.25 -10.63
CA GLU A 72 7.59 -5.09 -11.50
C GLU A 72 7.20 -5.47 -12.93
N GLU A 73 6.77 -4.49 -13.73
CA GLU A 73 6.38 -4.72 -15.14
C GLU A 73 7.54 -5.30 -15.98
N SER A 74 8.79 -5.05 -15.57
CA SER A 74 10.00 -5.65 -16.15
C SER A 74 10.15 -7.16 -15.86
N GLY A 75 9.38 -7.70 -14.92
CA GLY A 75 9.47 -9.07 -14.42
C GLY A 75 10.41 -9.24 -13.23
N GLU A 76 11.06 -8.17 -12.74
CA GLU A 76 11.86 -8.23 -11.51
C GLU A 76 10.96 -8.53 -10.30
N LYS A 77 11.43 -9.39 -9.39
CA LYS A 77 10.67 -9.84 -8.22
C LYS A 77 11.45 -9.63 -6.95
N THR A 78 10.80 -9.01 -5.96
CA THR A 78 11.34 -8.82 -4.61
C THR A 78 10.46 -9.54 -3.60
N VAL A 79 11.07 -10.41 -2.78
CA VAL A 79 10.39 -11.04 -1.65
C VAL A 79 10.46 -10.11 -0.46
N MET A 80 9.29 -9.75 0.07
CA MET A 80 9.15 -8.91 1.25
C MET A 80 8.67 -9.78 2.41
N THR A 81 9.37 -9.74 3.53
CA THR A 81 8.98 -10.33 4.81
C THR A 81 8.95 -9.23 5.85
N LYS A 82 8.36 -9.50 7.02
CA LYS A 82 8.29 -8.52 8.13
C LYS A 82 9.63 -7.81 8.37
N GLY A 83 9.63 -6.47 8.20
CA GLY A 83 10.83 -5.63 8.23
C GLY A 83 10.88 -4.64 7.08
#